data_AF-A0A507DS60-F1
#
_entry.id   AF-A0A507DS60-F1
#
_cell.length_a   1.000
_cell.length_b   1.000
_cell.length_c   1.000
_cell.angle_alpha   90.00
_cell.angle_beta   90.00
_cell.angle_gamma   90.00
#
_symmetry.space_group_name_H-M   'P 1'
#
loop_
_entity.id
_entity.type
_entity.pdbx_description
1 polymer ?
#
loop_
_entity_poly.entity_id
_entity_poly.type
_entity_poly.pdbx_seq_one_letter_code
_entity_poly.pdbx_strand_id
1 'polypeptide(L)'
;MTDASSASSNDQTPMGKSFQIDDLVHLEDMFEELGRDDGLRDGIQAGKYEGQIAGLEAGFEMGREIGFYKSACTTWLQLAERSTFSAQSAPSSSADSTSYSARAIKVLKGIIELCDLFPRENTPDTEWKESLERIRARWRMATSLLGIGGKQVYSSGVSGTSEAAARPKMNF
;
A
#
# COMPACT_ATOMS: atom_id res chain seq x y z
N MET A 1 31.85 49.98 -44.02
CA MET A 1 33.06 50.34 -43.26
C MET A 1 32.73 50.04 -41.80
N THR A 2 33.06 48.81 -41.34
CA THR A 2 34.21 48.49 -40.44
C THR A 2 33.91 48.99 -39.02
N ASP A 3 33.95 48.26 -37.91
CA ASP A 3 34.47 46.95 -37.47
C ASP A 3 33.65 46.59 -36.20
N ALA A 4 33.30 45.34 -35.84
CA ALA A 4 34.14 44.21 -35.44
C ALA A 4 35.07 44.48 -34.23
N SER A 5 34.58 44.27 -33.00
CA SER A 5 35.33 43.83 -31.79
C SER A 5 34.45 44.10 -30.55
N SER A 6 34.29 43.24 -29.56
CA SER A 6 34.91 41.96 -29.26
C SER A 6 34.07 41.31 -28.14
N ALA A 7 33.53 40.13 -28.39
CA ALA A 7 32.99 39.26 -27.36
C ALA A 7 34.16 38.63 -26.60
N SER A 8 34.35 38.97 -25.32
CA SER A 8 35.22 38.20 -24.43
C SER A 8 34.44 37.03 -23.87
N SER A 9 34.54 35.90 -24.58
CA SER A 9 34.18 34.57 -24.10
C SER A 9 35.09 34.22 -22.91
N ASN A 10 34.55 34.26 -21.69
CA ASN A 10 35.24 33.71 -20.53
C ASN A 10 34.95 32.20 -20.47
N ASP A 11 35.49 31.47 -21.44
CA ASP A 11 35.52 30.01 -21.44
C ASP A 11 36.72 29.58 -20.58
N GLN A 12 36.53 29.62 -19.26
CA GLN A 12 37.47 29.00 -18.33
C GLN A 12 37.19 27.49 -18.32
N THR A 13 37.75 26.80 -19.30
CA THR A 13 38.03 25.38 -19.18
C THR A 13 38.84 25.18 -17.90
N PRO A 14 38.46 24.30 -16.96
CA PRO A 14 39.30 24.05 -15.78
C PRO A 14 40.62 23.47 -16.28
N MET A 15 41.67 24.30 -16.25
CA MET A 15 43.04 23.90 -16.56
C MET A 15 43.36 22.64 -15.76
N GLY A 16 43.72 21.58 -16.47
CA GLY A 16 44.21 20.34 -15.88
C GLY A 16 45.33 20.65 -14.88
N LYS A 17 45.10 20.31 -13.62
CA LYS A 17 46.18 20.17 -12.64
C LYS A 17 47.22 19.24 -13.26
N SER A 18 48.46 19.72 -13.36
CA SER A 18 49.60 18.87 -13.71
C SER A 18 49.74 17.79 -12.63
N PHE A 19 49.58 16.52 -13.00
CA PHE A 19 49.78 15.38 -12.11
C PHE A 19 51.22 15.40 -11.56
N GLN A 20 51.37 15.51 -10.24
CA GLN A 20 52.67 15.52 -9.57
C GLN A 20 52.99 14.13 -9.02
N ILE A 21 54.27 13.80 -8.87
CA ILE A 21 54.68 12.49 -8.32
C ILE A 21 54.22 12.34 -6.86
N ASP A 22 54.09 13.43 -6.11
CA ASP A 22 53.47 13.44 -4.77
C ASP A 22 52.00 13.00 -4.78
N ASP A 23 51.28 13.20 -5.89
CA ASP A 23 49.90 12.72 -6.04
C ASP A 23 49.82 11.18 -6.07
N LEU A 24 50.90 10.46 -6.44
CA LEU A 24 50.95 9.00 -6.35
C LEU A 24 50.97 8.50 -4.91
N VAL A 25 51.53 9.28 -3.97
CA VAL A 25 51.61 8.90 -2.55
C VAL A 25 50.22 8.96 -1.90
N HIS A 26 49.37 9.88 -2.36
CA HIS A 26 48.00 10.08 -1.87
C HIS A 26 46.93 9.45 -2.76
N LEU A 27 47.34 8.61 -3.70
CA LEU A 27 46.45 8.06 -4.73
C LEU A 27 45.40 7.12 -4.13
N GLU A 28 45.77 6.34 -3.10
CA GLU A 28 44.85 5.48 -2.34
C GLU A 28 43.75 6.31 -1.66
N ASP A 29 44.14 7.28 -0.84
CA ASP A 29 43.22 8.18 -0.13
C ASP A 29 42.27 8.89 -1.11
N MET A 30 42.80 9.36 -2.25
CA MET A 30 42.00 10.02 -3.29
C MET A 30 40.96 9.07 -3.91
N PHE A 31 41.34 7.82 -4.23
CA PHE A 31 40.39 6.85 -4.79
C PHE A 31 39.39 6.35 -3.75
N GLU A 32 39.76 6.26 -2.48
CA GLU A 32 38.85 5.95 -1.38
C GLU A 32 37.80 7.05 -1.22
N GLU A 33 38.23 8.32 -1.17
CA GLU A 33 37.31 9.46 -1.09
C GLU A 33 36.40 9.55 -2.31
N LEU A 34 36.95 9.37 -3.51
CA LEU A 34 36.18 9.39 -4.75
C LEU A 34 35.14 8.27 -4.78
N GLY A 35 35.53 7.04 -4.43
CA GLY A 35 34.62 5.90 -4.37
C GLY A 35 33.54 6.06 -3.30
N ARG A 36 33.89 6.65 -2.14
CA ARG A 36 32.94 6.96 -1.08
C ARG A 36 31.93 8.02 -1.52
N ASP A 37 32.38 9.10 -2.15
CA ASP A 37 31.51 10.19 -2.62
C ASP A 37 30.59 9.73 -3.77
N ASP A 38 31.12 8.98 -4.73
CA ASP A 38 30.33 8.38 -5.80
C ASP A 38 29.32 7.37 -5.25
N GLY A 39 29.74 6.47 -4.37
CA GLY A 39 28.86 5.48 -3.74
C GLY A 39 27.78 6.12 -2.87
N LEU A 40 28.09 7.21 -2.16
CA LEU A 40 27.11 7.97 -1.38
C LEU A 40 26.08 8.65 -2.29
N ARG A 41 26.54 9.31 -3.36
CA ARG A 41 25.65 9.96 -4.34
C ARG A 41 24.70 8.95 -4.96
N ASP A 42 25.22 7.84 -5.44
CA ASP A 42 24.44 6.81 -6.10
C ASP A 42 23.51 6.10 -5.12
N GLY A 43 23.97 5.85 -3.88
CA GLY A 43 23.17 5.29 -2.81
C GLY A 43 21.98 6.17 -2.39
N ILE A 44 22.16 7.49 -2.31
CA ILE A 44 21.07 8.43 -2.02
C ILE A 44 20.02 8.39 -3.14
N GLN A 45 20.45 8.37 -4.39
CA GLN A 45 19.54 8.35 -5.54
C GLN A 45 18.80 7.01 -5.62
N ALA A 46 19.53 5.89 -5.50
CA ALA A 46 18.96 4.55 -5.52
C ALA A 46 17.97 4.35 -4.36
N GLY A 47 18.38 4.71 -3.14
CA GLY A 47 17.53 4.58 -1.95
C GLY A 47 16.25 5.41 -2.03
N LYS A 48 16.29 6.58 -2.67
CA LYS A 48 15.08 7.39 -2.92
C LYS A 48 14.09 6.68 -3.83
N TYR A 49 14.56 6.09 -4.94
CA TYR A 49 13.68 5.36 -5.85
C TYR A 49 13.14 4.08 -5.24
N GLU A 50 14.02 3.30 -4.59
CA GLU A 50 13.63 2.06 -3.94
C GLU A 50 12.61 2.30 -2.83
N GLY A 51 12.83 3.32 -1.99
CA GLY A 51 11.89 3.70 -0.93
C GLY A 51 10.53 4.13 -1.47
N GLN A 52 10.48 4.83 -2.60
CA GLN A 52 9.22 5.20 -3.26
C GLN A 52 8.46 3.97 -3.76
N ILE A 53 9.15 3.04 -4.42
CA ILE A 53 8.53 1.81 -4.94
C ILE A 53 8.03 0.95 -3.80
N ALA A 54 8.88 0.68 -2.80
CA ALA A 54 8.51 -0.13 -1.65
C ALA A 54 7.33 0.47 -0.85
N GLY A 55 7.33 1.79 -0.67
CA GLY A 55 6.22 2.50 -0.02
C GLY A 55 4.91 2.41 -0.81
N LEU A 56 4.97 2.54 -2.13
CA LEU A 56 3.82 2.41 -3.02
C LEU A 56 3.23 0.98 -2.97
N GLU A 57 4.08 -0.04 -3.07
CA GLU A 57 3.68 -1.45 -3.02
C GLU A 57 3.00 -1.80 -1.68
N ALA A 58 3.64 -1.41 -0.57
CA ALA A 58 3.08 -1.62 0.77
C ALA A 58 1.74 -0.88 0.95
N GLY A 59 1.65 0.36 0.46
CA GLY A 59 0.42 1.16 0.49
C GLY A 59 -0.71 0.51 -0.31
N PHE A 60 -0.44 0.01 -1.52
CA PHE A 60 -1.43 -0.70 -2.33
C PHE A 60 -1.87 -2.02 -1.70
N GLU A 61 -0.96 -2.79 -1.13
CA GLU A 61 -1.30 -4.04 -0.45
C GLU A 61 -2.29 -3.78 0.69
N MET A 62 -1.99 -2.80 1.54
CA MET A 62 -2.87 -2.36 2.61
C MET A 62 -4.20 -1.82 2.11
N GLY A 63 -4.19 -0.95 1.10
CA GLY A 63 -5.39 -0.34 0.54
C GLY A 63 -6.34 -1.39 -0.07
N ARG A 64 -5.79 -2.40 -0.75
CA ARG A 64 -6.60 -3.52 -1.28
C ARG A 64 -7.25 -4.33 -0.16
N GLU A 65 -6.53 -4.58 0.93
CA GLU A 65 -7.08 -5.29 2.08
C GLU A 65 -8.25 -4.52 2.72
N ILE A 66 -8.08 -3.21 2.96
CA ILE A 66 -9.14 -2.35 3.52
C ILE A 66 -10.35 -2.29 2.58
N GLY A 67 -10.11 -2.15 1.27
CA GLY A 67 -11.14 -2.16 0.24
C GLY A 67 -11.94 -3.48 0.21
N PHE A 68 -11.27 -4.61 0.40
CA PHE A 68 -11.92 -5.92 0.54
C PHE A 68 -12.87 -5.95 1.75
N TYR A 69 -12.41 -5.55 2.94
CA TYR A 69 -13.27 -5.56 4.12
C TYR A 69 -14.47 -4.63 3.98
N LYS A 70 -14.25 -3.40 3.47
CA LYS A 70 -15.31 -2.42 3.26
C LYS A 70 -16.36 -2.95 2.27
N SER A 71 -15.92 -3.41 1.10
CA SER A 71 -16.82 -3.93 0.07
C SER A 71 -17.62 -5.13 0.57
N ALA A 72 -16.97 -6.11 1.21
CA ALA A 72 -17.64 -7.26 1.78
C ALA A 72 -18.72 -6.83 2.79
N CYS A 73 -18.40 -5.93 3.73
CA CYS A 73 -19.37 -5.42 4.69
C CYS A 73 -20.56 -4.72 4.02
N THR A 74 -20.30 -3.88 3.00
CA THR A 74 -21.38 -3.21 2.25
C THR A 74 -22.30 -4.19 1.54
N THR A 75 -21.75 -5.25 0.93
CA THR A 75 -22.54 -6.28 0.25
C THR A 75 -23.43 -7.05 1.24
N TRP A 76 -22.88 -7.43 2.41
CA TRP A 76 -23.66 -8.10 3.45
C TRP A 76 -24.79 -7.21 4.00
N LEU A 77 -24.55 -5.91 4.17
CA LEU A 77 -25.59 -4.96 4.59
C LEU A 77 -26.69 -4.81 3.53
N GLN A 78 -26.34 -4.68 2.26
CA GLN A 78 -27.31 -4.62 1.16
C GLN A 78 -28.15 -5.90 1.06
N LEU A 79 -27.55 -7.07 1.30
CA LEU A 79 -28.25 -8.34 1.32
C LEU A 79 -29.22 -8.44 2.51
N ALA A 80 -28.81 -7.94 3.67
CA ALA A 80 -29.67 -7.87 4.85
C ALA A 80 -30.88 -6.94 4.64
N GLU A 81 -30.70 -5.81 3.98
CA GLU A 81 -31.80 -4.89 3.66
C GLU A 81 -32.79 -5.53 2.68
N ARG A 82 -32.29 -6.20 1.63
CA ARG A 82 -33.13 -6.92 0.66
C ARG A 82 -33.92 -8.07 1.28
N SER A 83 -33.33 -8.83 2.21
CA SER A 83 -34.04 -9.93 2.88
C SER A 83 -35.20 -9.42 3.75
N THR A 84 -35.02 -8.26 4.42
CA THR A 84 -36.09 -7.64 5.19
C THR A 84 -37.24 -7.13 4.32
N PHE A 85 -36.94 -6.60 3.12
CA PHE A 85 -37.95 -6.11 2.18
C PHE A 85 -38.75 -7.24 1.53
N SER A 86 -38.07 -8.35 1.19
CA SER A 86 -38.68 -9.56 0.63
C SER A 86 -39.58 -10.30 1.64
N ALA A 87 -39.26 -10.26 2.94
CA ALA A 87 -40.06 -10.90 3.98
C ALA A 87 -41.40 -10.20 4.24
N GLN A 88 -41.51 -8.90 3.94
CA GLN A 88 -42.74 -8.12 4.14
C GLN A 88 -43.74 -8.23 2.98
N SER A 89 -43.35 -8.76 1.83
CA SER A 89 -44.14 -8.74 0.59
C SER A 89 -44.52 -10.12 0.04
N ALA A 90 -44.10 -11.23 0.67
CA ALA A 90 -44.43 -12.59 0.27
C ALA A 90 -45.22 -13.36 1.36
N PRO A 91 -46.26 -14.15 1.02
CA PRO A 91 -46.92 -15.04 1.98
C PRO A 91 -45.96 -16.15 2.41
N SER A 92 -45.99 -16.46 3.71
CA SER A 92 -45.13 -17.40 4.41
C SER A 92 -45.18 -18.83 3.84
N SER A 93 -44.30 -19.18 2.90
CA SER A 93 -44.10 -20.58 2.49
C SER A 93 -42.78 -20.87 1.78
N SER A 94 -41.65 -20.31 2.24
CA SER A 94 -40.34 -20.93 2.00
C SER A 94 -39.37 -20.57 3.13
N ALA A 95 -38.61 -21.57 3.59
CA ALA A 95 -38.03 -21.65 4.93
C ALA A 95 -36.72 -20.85 5.15
N ASP A 96 -36.31 -19.97 4.24
CA ASP A 96 -35.00 -19.30 4.32
C ASP A 96 -35.12 -17.77 4.41
N SER A 97 -35.96 -17.27 5.32
CA SER A 97 -35.94 -15.85 5.68
C SER A 97 -34.77 -15.59 6.64
N THR A 98 -33.55 -15.56 6.09
CA THR A 98 -32.32 -15.32 6.85
C THR A 98 -32.28 -13.86 7.30
N SER A 99 -32.97 -13.58 8.41
CA SER A 99 -32.83 -12.34 9.16
C SER A 99 -31.47 -12.36 9.85
N TYR A 100 -30.53 -11.53 9.37
CA TYR A 100 -29.23 -11.38 10.02
C TYR A 100 -29.40 -10.75 11.40
N SER A 101 -28.60 -11.19 12.39
CA SER A 101 -28.71 -10.62 13.74
C SER A 101 -28.43 -9.12 13.73
N ALA A 102 -29.22 -8.34 14.49
CA ALA A 102 -29.00 -6.90 14.67
C ALA A 102 -27.56 -6.59 15.16
N ARG A 103 -26.97 -7.54 15.90
CA ARG A 103 -25.57 -7.49 16.34
C ARG A 103 -24.58 -7.57 15.17
N ALA A 104 -24.80 -8.46 14.20
CA ALA A 104 -23.96 -8.57 13.00
C ALA A 104 -24.01 -7.26 12.19
N ILE A 105 -25.20 -6.71 11.97
CA ILE A 105 -25.39 -5.44 11.25
C ILE A 105 -24.62 -4.30 11.91
N LYS A 106 -24.68 -4.19 13.24
CA LYS A 106 -23.93 -3.17 13.99
C LYS A 106 -22.42 -3.33 13.84
N VAL A 107 -21.92 -4.57 13.86
CA VAL A 107 -20.48 -4.84 13.67
C VAL A 107 -20.04 -4.48 12.25
N LEU A 108 -20.82 -4.84 11.23
CA LEU A 108 -20.51 -4.52 9.83
C LEU A 108 -20.43 -3.00 9.58
N LYS A 109 -21.38 -2.23 10.13
CA LYS A 109 -21.33 -0.75 10.07
C LYS A 109 -20.08 -0.19 10.75
N GLY A 110 -19.74 -0.70 11.93
CA GLY A 110 -18.52 -0.29 12.64
C GLY A 110 -17.23 -0.61 11.90
N ILE A 111 -17.18 -1.69 11.10
CA ILE A 111 -16.03 -1.98 10.24
C ILE A 111 -15.90 -0.94 9.14
N ILE A 112 -17.02 -0.56 8.50
CA ILE A 112 -17.02 0.47 7.45
C ILE A 112 -16.51 1.81 8.01
N GLU A 113 -16.97 2.21 9.20
CA GLU A 113 -16.49 3.42 9.88
C GLU A 113 -14.98 3.38 10.15
N LEU A 114 -14.46 2.24 10.63
CA LEU A 114 -13.02 2.05 10.84
C LEU A 114 -12.23 2.12 9.53
N CYS A 115 -12.77 1.59 8.43
CA CYS A 115 -12.16 1.70 7.11
C CYS A 115 -12.17 3.15 6.59
N ASP A 116 -13.20 3.92 6.88
CA ASP A 116 -13.32 5.33 6.46
C ASP A 116 -12.43 6.27 7.26
N LEU A 117 -12.22 5.97 8.55
CA LEU A 117 -11.29 6.65 9.44
C LEU A 117 -9.83 6.25 9.23
N PHE A 118 -9.55 5.32 8.32
CA PHE A 118 -8.20 4.84 8.11
C PHE A 118 -7.29 5.98 7.63
N PRO A 119 -6.10 6.17 8.24
CA PRO A 119 -5.20 7.27 7.91
C PRO A 119 -4.83 7.28 6.43
N ARG A 120 -4.94 8.47 5.80
CA ARG A 120 -4.58 8.68 4.39
C ARG A 120 -3.16 9.22 4.21
N GLU A 121 -2.57 9.72 5.28
CA GLU A 121 -1.25 10.32 5.29
C GLU A 121 -0.29 9.44 6.09
N ASN A 122 0.93 9.26 5.56
CA ASN A 122 1.99 8.51 6.21
C ASN A 122 2.80 9.45 7.11
N THR A 123 2.25 9.78 8.28
CA THR A 123 3.00 10.52 9.31
C THR A 123 3.69 9.52 10.25
N PRO A 124 4.87 9.87 10.81
CA PRO A 124 5.63 8.96 11.66
C PRO A 124 4.88 8.54 12.94
N ASP A 125 3.95 9.36 13.43
CA ASP A 125 3.14 9.09 14.61
C ASP A 125 1.90 8.22 14.31
N THR A 126 1.65 7.91 13.03
CA THR A 126 0.47 7.15 12.62
C THR A 126 0.71 5.66 12.74
N GLU A 127 0.08 5.05 13.75
CA GLU A 127 0.06 3.59 13.96
C GLU A 127 -0.97 2.91 13.03
N TRP A 128 -0.70 2.93 11.72
CA TRP A 128 -1.56 2.31 10.71
C TRP A 128 -1.67 0.80 10.90
N LYS A 129 -0.63 0.14 11.42
CA LYS A 129 -0.63 -1.31 11.72
C LYS A 129 -1.65 -1.68 12.79
N GLU A 130 -1.75 -0.90 13.85
CA GLU A 130 -2.72 -1.13 14.92
C GLU A 130 -4.14 -0.92 14.42
N SER A 131 -4.35 0.13 13.62
CA SER A 131 -5.64 0.41 13.00
C SER A 131 -6.08 -0.73 12.07
N LEU A 132 -5.13 -1.29 11.33
CA LEU A 132 -5.38 -2.41 10.42
C LEU A 132 -5.68 -3.70 11.19
N GLU A 133 -4.95 -4.01 12.26
CA GLU A 133 -5.25 -5.19 13.08
C GLU A 133 -6.60 -5.05 13.80
N ARG A 134 -6.99 -3.82 14.19
CA ARG A 134 -8.33 -3.53 14.72
C ARG A 134 -9.44 -3.85 13.71
N ILE A 135 -9.24 -3.49 12.43
CA ILE A 135 -10.17 -3.85 11.35
C ILE A 135 -10.23 -5.37 11.17
N ARG A 136 -9.09 -6.06 11.09
CA ARG A 136 -9.02 -7.53 10.96
C ARG A 136 -9.73 -8.24 12.12
N ALA A 137 -9.52 -7.79 13.35
CA ALA A 137 -10.16 -8.38 14.53
C ALA A 137 -11.70 -8.21 14.49
N ARG A 138 -12.18 -7.03 14.09
CA ARG A 138 -13.62 -6.78 13.91
C ARG A 138 -14.20 -7.62 12.77
N TRP A 139 -13.46 -7.80 11.67
CA TRP A 139 -13.87 -8.66 10.57
C TRP A 139 -14.02 -10.12 11.00
N ARG A 140 -13.05 -10.69 11.74
CA ARG A 140 -13.15 -12.06 12.29
C ARG A 140 -14.38 -12.24 13.19
N MET A 141 -14.72 -11.20 13.96
CA MET A 141 -15.95 -11.18 14.75
C MET A 141 -17.19 -11.17 13.86
N ALA A 142 -17.21 -10.36 12.79
CA ALA A 142 -18.31 -10.31 11.84
C ALA A 142 -18.53 -11.65 11.12
N THR A 143 -17.46 -12.33 10.69
CA THR A 143 -17.56 -13.63 9.99
C THR A 143 -18.12 -14.71 10.90
N SER A 144 -17.75 -14.70 12.19
CA SER A 144 -18.34 -15.59 13.20
C SER A 144 -19.84 -15.31 13.42
N LEU A 145 -20.25 -14.04 13.45
CA LEU A 145 -21.65 -13.66 13.63
C LEU A 145 -22.52 -13.94 12.39
N LEU A 146 -21.92 -13.93 11.19
CA LEU A 146 -22.58 -14.27 9.93
C LEU A 146 -22.68 -15.79 9.72
N GLY A 147 -22.06 -16.61 10.57
CA GLY A 147 -22.07 -18.07 10.45
C GLY A 147 -21.28 -18.59 9.25
N ILE A 148 -20.47 -17.75 8.61
CA ILE A 148 -19.64 -18.12 7.47
C ILE A 148 -18.44 -18.90 8.02
N GLY A 149 -18.58 -20.23 8.06
CA GLY A 149 -17.52 -21.12 8.49
C GLY A 149 -16.28 -20.99 7.60
N GLY A 150 -15.11 -20.76 8.20
CA GLY A 150 -13.82 -20.72 7.51
C GLY A 150 -12.99 -19.46 7.78
N LYS A 151 -11.68 -19.55 7.51
CA LYS A 151 -10.74 -18.43 7.60
C LYS A 151 -10.95 -17.49 6.40
N GLN A 152 -11.90 -16.56 6.51
CA GLN A 152 -12.14 -15.50 5.53
C GLN A 152 -11.06 -14.43 5.66
N VAL A 153 -9.86 -14.72 5.15
CA VAL A 153 -8.70 -13.82 5.19
C VAL A 153 -8.44 -13.29 3.79
N TYR A 154 -8.10 -12.00 3.71
CA TYR A 154 -7.61 -11.41 2.49
C TYR A 154 -6.33 -12.14 2.06
N SER A 155 -6.42 -12.89 0.96
CA SER A 155 -5.27 -13.51 0.30
C SER A 155 -4.64 -12.45 -0.61
N SER A 156 -3.55 -11.82 -0.16
CA SER A 156 -2.71 -11.00 -1.03
C SER A 156 -2.14 -11.92 -2.11
N GLY A 157 -2.61 -11.79 -3.35
CA GLY A 157 -2.23 -12.64 -4.49
C GLY A 157 -0.78 -12.45 -4.97
N VAL A 158 0.13 -12.00 -4.10
CA VAL A 158 1.56 -11.82 -4.39
C VAL A 158 2.32 -13.06 -3.92
N SER A 159 1.98 -14.23 -4.47
CA SER A 159 2.94 -15.34 -4.51
C SER A 159 3.21 -15.62 -5.98
N GLY A 160 4.27 -14.99 -6.49
CA GLY A 160 4.82 -15.27 -7.80
C GLY A 160 5.43 -16.66 -7.84
N THR A 161 4.61 -17.67 -8.00
CA THR A 161 4.94 -18.95 -8.64
C THR A 161 3.65 -19.49 -9.25
N SER A 162 3.75 -19.81 -10.54
CA SER A 162 2.82 -20.63 -11.34
C SER A 162 1.84 -21.47 -10.52
N GLU A 163 0.56 -21.43 -10.93
CA GLU A 163 -0.47 -22.40 -10.55
C GLU A 163 -1.14 -22.20 -9.19
N ALA A 164 -1.81 -21.05 -9.02
CA ALA A 164 -3.17 -20.99 -8.45
C ALA A 164 -3.58 -19.52 -8.36
N ALA A 165 -4.28 -19.04 -9.39
CA ALA A 165 -5.27 -18.00 -9.20
C ALA A 165 -6.37 -18.57 -8.30
N ALA A 166 -6.08 -18.70 -7.01
CA ALA A 166 -7.01 -19.13 -5.98
C ALA A 166 -8.01 -17.99 -5.79
N ARG A 167 -8.99 -17.97 -6.70
CA ARG A 167 -10.28 -17.32 -6.48
C ARG A 167 -10.68 -17.58 -5.02
N PRO A 168 -11.16 -16.58 -4.28
CA PRO A 168 -11.79 -16.85 -3.00
C PRO A 168 -12.89 -17.87 -3.25
N LYS A 169 -12.69 -19.11 -2.78
CA LYS A 169 -13.74 -20.12 -2.77
C LYS A 169 -14.74 -19.66 -1.72
N MET A 170 -15.71 -18.87 -2.18
CA MET A 170 -16.96 -18.66 -1.47
C MET A 170 -17.68 -20.00 -1.52
N ASN A 171 -17.61 -20.75 -0.42
CA ASN A 171 -18.50 -21.88 -0.22
C ASN A 171 -19.89 -21.27 -0.04
N PHE A 172 -20.70 -21.27 -1.10
CA PHE A 172 -22.14 -21.12 -1.01
C PHE A 172 -22.75 -22.43 -0.52
#